data_AF-A0A2R7S5P9-F1
#
_entry.id   AF-A0A2R7S5P9-F1
#
_cell.length_a   1.000
_cell.length_b   1.000
_cell.length_c   1.000
_cell.angle_alpha   90.00
_cell.angle_beta   90.00
_cell.angle_gamma   90.00
#
_symmetry.space_group_name_H-M   'P 1'
#
loop_
_entity.id
_entity.type
_entity.pdbx_description
1 polymer ?
#
loop_
_entity_poly.entity_id
_entity_poly.type
_entity_poly.pdbx_seq_one_letter_code
_entity_poly.pdbx_strand_id
1 'polypeptide(L)'
;MNYQEFKKSAFRSLTGLMSEIGFQKGANNTPTYWCFPSDDPRLVWVVCFDFSVRGNPYFDILIGPYWMGYRLPSAGPFPRCVSYSSRVGTAGIQQGTTWHAEDAVFVRAVEVIRTQGLAYLSKFKTPEELLAAQPNGLLAFDMGRFELAKGLLERALQHACVAAYTRSTLSKAGQKLHDENLALVEDRLRSTVDRLGTADLDLLMSNARHMAAQSTLNYCKRELDRDPSSRWLKQTIKQCQKDMELHAPGVASSDAGS
;
A
#
# COMPACT_ATOMS: atom_id res chain seq x y z
N MET A 1 -20.99 14.36 22.55
CA MET A 1 -19.80 14.99 21.95
C MET A 1 -19.90 14.83 20.44
N ASN A 2 -19.85 15.92 19.67
CA ASN A 2 -19.87 15.81 18.21
C ASN A 2 -18.51 15.32 17.68
N TYR A 3 -18.47 14.80 16.45
CA TYR A 3 -17.23 14.24 15.87
C TYR A 3 -16.07 15.24 15.78
N GLN A 4 -16.36 16.55 15.67
CA GLN A 4 -15.33 17.59 15.62
C GLN A 4 -14.71 17.87 17.00
N GLU A 5 -15.52 17.86 18.05
CA GLU A 5 -15.07 17.95 19.44
C GLU A 5 -14.26 16.73 19.84
N PHE A 6 -14.76 15.53 19.49
CA PHE A 6 -14.04 14.28 19.69
C PHE A 6 -12.67 14.32 19.01
N LYS A 7 -12.61 14.73 17.73
CA LYS A 7 -11.32 14.90 17.02
C LYS A 7 -10.38 15.87 17.72
N LYS A 8 -10.86 17.02 18.16
CA LYS A 8 -10.01 18.04 18.81
C LYS A 8 -9.43 17.54 20.12
N SER A 9 -10.23 16.89 20.95
CA SER A 9 -9.79 16.39 22.26
C SER A 9 -8.95 15.11 22.12
N ALA A 10 -9.51 14.08 21.49
CA ALA A 10 -8.85 12.78 21.35
C ALA A 10 -7.54 12.87 20.58
N PHE A 11 -7.47 13.66 19.49
CA PHE A 11 -6.21 13.77 18.75
C PHE A 11 -5.16 14.55 19.53
N ARG A 12 -5.55 15.52 20.36
CA ARG A 12 -4.60 16.23 21.22
C ARG A 12 -4.00 15.26 22.24
N SER A 13 -4.84 14.50 22.94
CA SER A 13 -4.40 13.49 23.92
C SER A 13 -3.53 12.40 23.27
N LEU A 14 -3.99 11.81 22.17
CA LEU A 14 -3.23 10.81 21.41
C LEU A 14 -1.89 11.35 20.91
N THR A 15 -1.85 12.60 20.44
CA THR A 15 -0.60 13.20 19.96
C THR A 15 0.42 13.40 21.07
N GLY A 16 -0.01 13.83 22.26
CA GLY A 16 0.86 13.90 23.44
C GLY A 16 1.44 12.53 23.77
N LEU A 17 0.58 11.52 23.95
CA LEU A 17 0.96 10.15 24.30
C LEU A 17 1.90 9.50 23.27
N MET A 18 1.61 9.67 21.96
CA MET A 18 2.46 9.14 20.90
C MET A 18 3.82 9.86 20.82
N SER A 19 3.86 11.16 21.12
CA SER A 19 5.11 11.92 21.19
C SER A 19 6.02 11.45 22.32
N GLU A 20 5.46 11.04 23.46
CA GLU A 20 6.23 10.48 24.59
C GLU A 20 6.96 9.19 24.21
N ILE A 21 6.45 8.44 23.22
CA ILE A 21 7.08 7.22 22.72
C ILE A 21 7.84 7.44 21.40
N GLY A 22 8.17 8.70 21.08
CA GLY A 22 9.06 9.08 19.97
C GLY A 22 8.39 9.18 18.61
N PHE A 23 7.06 9.12 18.52
CA PHE A 23 6.34 9.29 17.26
C PHE A 23 5.86 10.73 17.06
N GLN A 24 5.99 11.23 15.83
CA GLN A 24 5.44 12.52 15.41
C GLN A 24 4.15 12.34 14.61
N LYS A 25 3.22 13.30 14.73
CA LYS A 25 1.95 13.29 14.03
C LYS A 25 2.07 13.92 12.65
N GLY A 26 1.37 13.38 11.66
CA GLY A 26 1.24 14.02 10.37
C GLY A 26 0.25 15.14 10.20
N ALA A 27 0.48 15.87 9.12
CA ALA A 27 -0.43 16.84 8.54
C ALA A 27 -1.57 16.15 7.76
N ASN A 28 -2.23 15.18 8.40
CA ASN A 28 -3.33 14.39 7.86
C ASN A 28 -4.54 14.40 8.81
N ASN A 29 -5.72 14.19 8.23
CA ASN A 29 -7.00 14.19 8.95
C ASN A 29 -7.26 12.89 9.72
N THR A 30 -6.48 11.85 9.41
CA THR A 30 -6.40 10.58 10.12
C THR A 30 -5.22 10.67 11.08
N PRO A 31 -5.36 10.23 12.34
CA PRO A 31 -4.29 10.25 13.33
C PRO A 31 -3.25 9.17 13.00
N THR A 32 -2.37 9.52 12.07
CA THR A 32 -1.23 8.74 11.62
C THR A 32 0.03 9.36 12.21
N TYR A 33 0.84 8.50 12.81
CA TYR A 33 2.03 8.82 13.55
C TYR A 33 3.21 8.04 12.99
N TRP A 34 4.40 8.63 12.97
CA TRP A 34 5.59 7.93 12.52
C TRP A 34 6.87 8.33 13.22
N CYS A 35 7.92 7.52 13.09
CA CYS A 35 9.28 7.85 13.48
C CYS A 35 10.30 7.14 12.57
N PHE A 36 11.54 7.60 12.61
CA PHE A 36 12.64 7.01 11.85
C PHE A 36 13.48 6.13 12.80
N PRO A 37 13.57 4.82 12.56
CA PRO A 37 14.32 3.90 13.41
C PRO A 37 15.81 3.82 13.05
N SER A 38 16.21 4.44 11.95
CA SER A 38 17.53 4.36 11.36
C SER A 38 17.97 5.70 10.80
N ASP A 39 19.26 5.83 10.52
CA ASP A 39 19.82 7.02 9.87
C ASP A 39 19.33 7.21 8.43
N ASP A 40 18.81 6.17 7.77
CA ASP A 40 18.13 6.33 6.49
C ASP A 40 16.70 6.85 6.74
N PRO A 41 16.40 8.13 6.39
CA PRO A 41 15.11 8.74 6.66
C PRO A 41 14.02 8.26 5.69
N ARG A 42 14.26 7.17 4.95
CA ARG A 42 13.28 6.48 4.11
C ARG A 42 12.64 5.29 4.80
N LEU A 43 13.33 4.67 5.76
CA LEU A 43 12.74 3.63 6.60
C LEU A 43 11.96 4.30 7.71
N VAL A 44 10.69 3.95 7.84
CA VAL A 44 9.77 4.59 8.78
C VAL A 44 9.00 3.54 9.55
N TRP A 45 8.81 3.76 10.85
CA TRP A 45 7.80 3.04 11.62
C TRP A 45 6.53 3.87 11.67
N VAL A 46 5.40 3.27 11.35
CA VAL A 46 4.12 4.00 11.23
C VAL A 46 3.05 3.32 12.07
N VAL A 47 2.26 4.15 12.76
CA VAL A 47 1.08 3.75 13.52
C VAL A 47 -0.09 4.62 13.08
N CYS A 48 -1.26 4.02 12.86
CA CYS A 48 -2.47 4.74 12.48
C CYS A 48 -3.64 4.29 13.36
N PHE A 49 -4.38 5.26 13.90
CA PHE A 49 -5.65 4.99 14.57
C PHE A 49 -6.77 5.21 13.54
N ASP A 50 -7.28 4.12 12.98
CA ASP A 50 -8.27 4.13 11.91
C ASP A 50 -9.69 4.15 12.48
N PHE A 51 -10.30 5.33 12.43
CA PHE A 51 -11.69 5.55 12.79
C PHE A 51 -12.55 5.33 11.54
N SER A 52 -12.83 4.06 11.25
CA SER A 52 -13.54 3.54 10.07
C SER A 52 -14.69 4.41 9.54
N VAL A 53 -15.51 5.02 10.41
CA VAL A 53 -16.65 5.88 10.03
C VAL A 53 -16.79 7.08 10.96
N ARG A 54 -17.21 8.23 10.42
CA ARG A 54 -17.56 9.42 11.22
C ARG A 54 -18.67 9.10 12.22
N GLY A 55 -18.41 9.32 13.50
CA GLY A 55 -19.38 9.04 14.58
C GLY A 55 -19.35 7.61 15.11
N ASN A 56 -18.47 6.75 14.58
CA ASN A 56 -18.22 5.45 15.17
C ASN A 56 -17.29 5.61 16.40
N PRO A 57 -17.68 5.18 17.61
CA PRO A 57 -16.80 5.19 18.76
C PRO A 57 -15.75 4.06 18.69
N TYR A 58 -15.75 3.27 17.63
CA TYR A 58 -14.79 2.19 17.45
C TYR A 58 -13.65 2.56 16.49
N PHE A 59 -12.44 2.10 16.79
CA PHE A 59 -11.27 2.30 15.96
C PHE A 59 -10.35 1.07 15.94
N ASP A 60 -9.62 0.91 14.83
CA ASP A 60 -8.53 -0.05 14.74
C ASP A 60 -7.19 0.67 14.88
N ILE A 61 -6.18 -0.04 15.38
CA ILE A 61 -4.80 0.46 15.40
C ILE A 61 -4.01 -0.35 14.39
N LEU A 62 -3.51 0.32 13.36
CA LEU A 62 -2.72 -0.28 12.30
C LEU A 62 -1.25 0.10 12.50
N ILE A 63 -0.33 -0.86 12.38
CA ILE A 63 1.10 -0.67 12.65
C ILE A 63 1.96 -1.37 11.61
N GLY A 64 3.10 -0.77 11.26
CA GLY A 64 4.08 -1.45 10.43
C GLY A 64 5.30 -0.61 10.08
N PRO A 65 6.39 -1.26 9.66
CA PRO A 65 7.46 -0.57 8.94
C PRO A 65 6.96 -0.16 7.55
N TYR A 66 7.50 0.94 7.03
CA TYR A 66 7.19 1.48 5.72
C TYR A 66 8.47 2.03 5.08
N TRP A 67 8.68 1.68 3.81
CA TRP A 67 9.77 2.23 3.02
C TRP A 67 9.26 3.35 2.11
N MET A 68 9.86 4.52 2.25
CA MET A 68 9.60 5.65 1.36
C MET A 68 10.62 5.63 0.23
N GLY A 69 10.15 5.52 -1.02
CA GLY A 69 11.01 5.65 -2.19
C GLY A 69 11.64 7.04 -2.40
N TYR A 70 11.49 7.93 -1.42
CA TYR A 70 11.98 9.31 -1.40
C TYR A 70 12.16 9.77 0.04
N ARG A 71 12.97 10.82 0.26
CA ARG A 71 13.12 11.43 1.58
C ARG A 71 11.95 12.37 1.86
N LEU A 72 11.25 12.16 2.98
CA LEU A 72 10.24 13.11 3.43
C LEU A 72 10.89 14.45 3.75
N PRO A 73 10.32 15.57 3.27
CA PRO A 73 10.65 16.88 3.83
C PRO A 73 10.31 16.89 5.33
N SER A 74 11.11 17.57 6.14
CA SER A 74 10.95 17.63 7.60
C SER A 74 9.57 18.14 8.07
N ALA A 75 8.79 18.78 7.19
CA ALA A 75 7.43 19.28 7.46
C ALA A 75 6.38 18.80 6.43
N GLY A 76 6.68 17.79 5.62
CA GLY A 76 5.77 17.28 4.59
C GLY A 76 4.63 16.43 5.15
N PRO A 77 3.45 16.36 4.50
CA PRO A 77 2.43 15.39 4.85
C PRO A 77 2.95 13.97 4.58
N PHE A 78 2.69 13.05 5.51
CA PHE A 78 3.02 11.63 5.29
C PHE A 78 2.24 11.08 4.09
N PRO A 79 2.80 10.09 3.38
CA PRO A 79 2.08 9.35 2.36
C PRO A 79 0.71 8.88 2.88
N ARG A 80 -0.32 9.05 2.05
CA ARG A 80 -1.66 8.55 2.38
C ARG A 80 -1.76 7.03 2.23
N CYS A 81 -0.93 6.44 1.39
CA CYS A 81 -0.88 5.00 1.14
C CYS A 81 0.25 4.37 1.96
N VAL A 82 0.02 4.27 3.26
CA VAL A 82 0.89 3.48 4.12
C VAL A 82 0.38 2.05 4.10
N SER A 83 1.27 1.11 3.83
CA SER A 83 0.95 -0.30 4.06
C SER A 83 1.20 -0.63 5.53
N TYR A 84 0.21 -1.21 6.19
CA TYR A 84 0.33 -1.69 7.56
C TYR A 84 0.47 -3.20 7.54
N SER A 85 1.43 -3.72 8.30
CA SER A 85 1.72 -5.16 8.33
C SER A 85 0.95 -5.87 9.43
N SER A 86 0.44 -5.15 10.42
CA SER A 86 -0.31 -5.74 11.53
C SER A 86 -1.31 -4.77 12.16
N ARG A 87 -2.11 -5.30 13.08
CA ARG A 87 -3.00 -4.53 13.95
C ARG A 87 -2.55 -4.68 15.41
N VAL A 88 -2.81 -3.65 16.21
CA VAL A 88 -2.62 -3.69 17.66
C VAL A 88 -3.97 -3.95 18.30
N GLY A 89 -4.06 -5.03 19.06
CA GLY A 89 -5.20 -5.38 19.91
C GLY A 89 -4.89 -5.24 21.39
N THR A 90 -5.89 -5.48 22.22
CA THR A 90 -5.78 -5.29 23.68
C THR A 90 -4.76 -6.21 24.34
N ALA A 91 -4.47 -7.36 23.73
CA ALA A 91 -3.49 -8.34 24.18
C ALA A 91 -2.13 -8.26 23.47
N GLY A 92 -1.95 -7.36 22.50
CA GLY A 92 -0.71 -7.25 21.74
C GLY A 92 -0.88 -7.10 20.23
N ILE A 93 0.11 -7.54 19.48
CA ILE A 93 0.10 -7.50 18.00
C ILE A 93 -0.66 -8.71 17.47
N GLN A 94 -1.93 -8.51 17.11
CA GLN A 94 -2.85 -9.57 16.64
C GLN A 94 -3.77 -9.06 15.54
N GLN A 95 -4.27 -9.96 14.69
CA GLN A 95 -5.35 -9.63 13.77
C GLN A 95 -6.69 -9.56 14.52
N GLY A 96 -7.45 -8.46 14.32
CA GLY A 96 -8.90 -8.48 14.56
C GLY A 96 -9.44 -7.92 15.88
N THR A 97 -8.73 -7.04 16.59
CA THR A 97 -9.33 -6.33 17.74
C THR A 97 -9.61 -4.87 17.41
N THR A 98 -10.86 -4.46 17.65
CA THR A 98 -11.31 -3.07 17.54
C THR A 98 -11.45 -2.46 18.94
N TRP A 99 -11.03 -1.22 19.09
CA TRP A 99 -10.97 -0.48 20.35
C TRP A 99 -12.15 0.48 20.48
N HIS A 100 -12.52 0.83 21.71
CA HIS A 100 -13.52 1.87 21.98
C HIS A 100 -12.85 3.22 22.30
N ALA A 101 -13.39 4.30 21.76
CA ALA A 101 -12.80 5.63 21.72
C ALA A 101 -13.05 6.41 23.01
N GLU A 102 -12.26 6.11 24.04
CA GLU A 102 -12.24 6.78 25.34
C GLU A 102 -10.80 7.12 25.76
N ASP A 103 -10.62 8.19 26.54
CA ASP A 103 -9.28 8.68 26.92
C ASP A 103 -8.45 7.60 27.65
N ALA A 104 -9.06 6.87 28.59
CA ALA A 104 -8.39 5.76 29.29
C ALA A 104 -8.00 4.62 28.33
N VAL A 105 -8.77 4.42 27.26
CA VAL A 105 -8.46 3.40 26.24
C VAL A 105 -7.30 3.85 25.36
N PHE A 106 -7.17 5.15 25.07
CA PHE A 106 -6.01 5.67 24.34
C PHE A 106 -4.71 5.50 25.13
N VAL A 107 -4.72 5.75 26.46
CA VAL A 107 -3.56 5.50 27.31
C VAL A 107 -3.16 4.03 27.26
N ARG A 108 -4.13 3.11 27.41
CA ARG A 108 -3.87 1.67 27.31
C ARG A 108 -3.36 1.25 25.93
N ALA A 109 -3.95 1.78 24.85
CA ALA A 109 -3.54 1.51 23.49
C ALA A 109 -2.08 1.93 23.25
N VAL A 110 -1.71 3.13 23.69
CA VAL A 110 -0.33 3.63 23.60
C VAL A 110 0.62 2.79 24.45
N GLU A 111 0.20 2.32 25.64
CA GLU A 111 1.02 1.43 26.45
C GLU A 111 1.27 0.07 25.76
N VAL A 112 0.28 -0.49 25.06
CA VAL A 112 0.48 -1.71 24.24
C VAL A 112 1.42 -1.42 23.07
N ILE A 113 1.30 -0.27 22.42
CA ILE A 113 2.25 0.15 21.37
C ILE A 113 3.66 0.29 21.95
N ARG A 114 3.82 0.92 23.11
CA ARG A 114 5.11 1.11 23.79
C ARG A 114 5.78 -0.21 24.13
N THR A 115 5.04 -1.13 24.74
CA THR A 115 5.60 -2.39 25.26
C THR A 115 5.75 -3.47 24.18
N GLN A 116 4.79 -3.56 23.27
CA GLN A 116 4.73 -4.64 22.27
C GLN A 116 4.88 -4.15 20.84
N GLY A 117 4.29 -3.00 20.50
CA GLY A 117 4.41 -2.41 19.16
C GLY A 117 5.84 -2.00 18.80
N LEU A 118 6.56 -1.35 19.72
CA LEU A 118 7.98 -1.02 19.53
C LEU A 118 8.86 -2.27 19.44
N ALA A 119 8.58 -3.30 20.24
CA ALA A 119 9.28 -4.58 20.14
C ALA A 119 9.03 -5.27 18.78
N TYR A 120 7.81 -5.18 18.25
CA TYR A 120 7.47 -5.67 16.92
C TYR A 120 8.20 -4.88 15.81
N LEU A 121 8.15 -3.56 15.87
CA LEU A 121 8.77 -2.67 14.88
C LEU A 121 10.30 -2.72 14.90
N SER A 122 10.91 -2.90 16.07
CA SER A 122 12.37 -2.97 16.25
C SER A 122 13.04 -4.17 15.59
N LYS A 123 12.27 -5.07 14.98
CA LYS A 123 12.76 -6.13 14.08
C LYS A 123 13.17 -5.61 12.70
N PHE A 124 12.82 -4.36 12.38
CA PHE A 124 13.07 -3.71 11.09
C PHE A 124 13.86 -2.41 11.32
N LYS A 125 15.14 -2.55 11.67
CA LYS A 125 16.05 -1.40 11.92
C LYS A 125 16.79 -0.99 10.65
N THR A 126 16.91 -1.90 9.69
CA THR A 126 17.61 -1.63 8.44
C THR A 126 16.72 -1.90 7.22
N PRO A 127 16.99 -1.24 6.08
CA PRO A 127 16.34 -1.57 4.80
C PRO A 127 16.50 -3.04 4.43
N GLU A 128 17.64 -3.66 4.75
CA GLU A 128 17.94 -5.07 4.52
C GLU A 128 17.02 -6.01 5.30
N GLU A 129 16.84 -5.77 6.60
CA GLU A 129 15.93 -6.54 7.45
C GLU A 129 14.49 -6.41 6.97
N LEU A 130 14.08 -5.19 6.59
CA LEU A 130 12.75 -4.96 6.02
C LEU A 130 12.57 -5.72 4.71
N LEU A 131 13.55 -5.66 3.79
CA LEU A 131 13.46 -6.33 2.49
C LEU A 131 13.40 -7.86 2.65
N ALA A 132 14.16 -8.41 3.60
CA ALA A 132 14.15 -9.85 3.87
C ALA A 132 12.80 -10.33 4.41
N ALA A 133 12.16 -9.55 5.29
CA ALA A 133 10.88 -9.91 5.88
C ALA A 133 9.66 -9.56 5.02
N GLN A 134 9.76 -8.46 4.24
CA GLN A 134 8.70 -7.93 3.39
C GLN A 134 9.29 -7.56 2.01
N PRO A 135 9.49 -8.54 1.12
CA PRO A 135 10.05 -8.30 -0.21
C PRO A 135 9.24 -7.24 -0.98
N ASN A 136 9.90 -6.14 -1.36
CA ASN A 136 9.28 -5.02 -2.05
C ASN A 136 10.20 -4.52 -3.18
N GLY A 137 9.64 -4.35 -4.38
CA GLY A 137 10.41 -4.00 -5.57
C GLY A 137 11.01 -2.58 -5.54
N LEU A 138 10.28 -1.62 -4.97
CA LEU A 138 10.77 -0.24 -4.81
C LEU A 138 11.95 -0.18 -3.83
N LEU A 139 11.83 -0.88 -2.70
CA LEU A 139 12.91 -1.01 -1.72
C LEU A 139 14.14 -1.70 -2.34
N ALA A 140 13.95 -2.82 -3.04
CA ALA A 140 15.05 -3.52 -3.72
C ALA A 140 15.74 -2.62 -4.76
N PHE A 141 14.98 -1.83 -5.51
CA PHE A 141 15.52 -0.86 -6.49
C PHE A 141 16.38 0.19 -5.81
N ASP A 142 15.87 0.83 -4.75
CA ASP A 142 16.57 1.89 -4.03
C ASP A 142 17.84 1.39 -3.31
N MET A 143 17.89 0.10 -3.00
CA MET A 143 19.08 -0.59 -2.45
C MET A 143 20.05 -1.07 -3.52
N GLY A 144 19.79 -0.81 -4.81
CA GLY A 144 20.64 -1.23 -5.92
C GLY A 144 20.58 -2.72 -6.27
N ARG A 145 19.60 -3.46 -5.74
CA ARG A 145 19.41 -4.90 -5.99
C ARG A 145 18.55 -5.11 -7.24
N PHE A 146 19.03 -4.68 -8.40
CA PHE A 146 18.23 -4.54 -9.62
C PHE A 146 17.60 -5.85 -10.11
N GLU A 147 18.30 -6.98 -10.05
CA GLU A 147 17.72 -8.29 -10.43
C GLU A 147 16.53 -8.68 -9.54
N LEU A 148 16.68 -8.52 -8.23
CA LEU A 148 15.60 -8.76 -7.28
C LEU A 148 14.46 -7.74 -7.48
N ALA A 149 14.81 -6.48 -7.72
CA ALA A 149 13.84 -5.42 -7.97
C ALA A 149 12.99 -5.73 -9.20
N LYS A 150 13.60 -6.18 -10.30
CA LYS A 150 12.90 -6.56 -11.54
C LYS A 150 11.79 -7.57 -11.27
N GLY A 151 12.12 -8.72 -10.68
CA GLY A 151 11.13 -9.77 -10.42
C GLY A 151 10.06 -9.39 -9.38
N LEU A 152 10.34 -8.43 -8.49
CA LEU A 152 9.34 -7.89 -7.55
C LEU A 152 8.45 -6.83 -8.22
N LEU A 153 9.01 -5.97 -9.06
CA LEU A 153 8.29 -4.91 -9.78
C LEU A 153 7.39 -5.48 -10.87
N GLU A 154 7.81 -6.54 -11.59
CA GLU A 154 6.97 -7.26 -12.55
C GLU A 154 5.70 -7.83 -11.89
N ARG A 155 5.84 -8.44 -10.70
CA ARG A 155 4.70 -8.91 -9.91
C ARG A 155 3.83 -7.75 -9.44
N ALA A 156 4.43 -6.68 -8.93
CA ALA A 156 3.69 -5.49 -8.49
C ALA A 156 2.90 -4.85 -9.65
N LEU A 157 3.48 -4.82 -10.85
CA LEU A 157 2.83 -4.34 -12.07
C LEU A 157 1.63 -5.21 -12.41
N GLN A 158 1.76 -6.54 -12.40
CA GLN A 158 0.65 -7.45 -12.65
C GLN A 158 -0.49 -7.21 -11.64
N HIS A 159 -0.19 -7.07 -10.35
CA HIS A 159 -1.19 -6.76 -9.33
C HIS A 159 -1.89 -5.42 -9.57
N ALA A 160 -1.14 -4.39 -9.96
CA ALA A 160 -1.71 -3.10 -10.34
C ALA A 160 -2.62 -3.25 -11.57
N CYS A 161 -2.19 -3.92 -12.64
CA CYS A 161 -3.03 -4.16 -13.82
C CYS A 161 -4.32 -4.92 -13.48
N VAL A 162 -4.28 -5.90 -12.57
CA VAL A 162 -5.51 -6.57 -12.08
C VAL A 162 -6.44 -5.58 -11.37
N ALA A 163 -5.89 -4.75 -10.47
CA ALA A 163 -6.68 -3.77 -9.73
C ALA A 163 -7.36 -2.73 -10.64
N ALA A 164 -6.79 -2.46 -11.83
CA ALA A 164 -7.37 -1.54 -12.82
C ALA A 164 -8.79 -1.96 -13.26
N TYR A 165 -9.09 -3.26 -13.32
CA TYR A 165 -10.43 -3.77 -13.66
C TYR A 165 -11.49 -3.49 -12.58
N THR A 166 -11.05 -3.29 -11.34
CA THR A 166 -11.91 -2.89 -10.21
C THR A 166 -11.81 -1.40 -9.89
N ARG A 167 -11.03 -0.63 -10.65
CA ARG A 167 -10.79 0.80 -10.38
C ARG A 167 -12.08 1.62 -10.29
N SER A 168 -13.09 1.31 -11.11
CA SER A 168 -14.36 2.01 -11.12
C SER A 168 -15.18 1.85 -9.84
N THR A 169 -14.92 0.80 -9.04
CA THR A 169 -15.58 0.59 -7.75
C THR A 169 -14.90 1.37 -6.62
N LEU A 170 -13.74 1.97 -6.87
CA LEU A 170 -13.02 2.78 -5.90
C LEU A 170 -13.55 4.22 -5.86
N SER A 171 -13.40 4.87 -4.70
CA SER A 171 -13.59 6.31 -4.59
C SER A 171 -12.63 7.08 -5.51
N LYS A 172 -12.93 8.34 -5.85
CA LYS A 172 -12.01 9.20 -6.64
C LYS A 172 -10.60 9.26 -6.06
N ALA A 173 -10.48 9.28 -4.73
CA ALA A 173 -9.19 9.22 -4.06
C ALA A 173 -8.50 7.87 -4.30
N GLY A 174 -9.22 6.76 -4.15
CA GLY A 174 -8.68 5.42 -4.44
C GLY A 174 -8.24 5.24 -5.90
N GLN A 175 -9.00 5.80 -6.85
CA GLN A 175 -8.63 5.78 -8.28
C GLN A 175 -7.33 6.54 -8.53
N LYS A 176 -7.19 7.76 -7.99
CA LYS A 176 -5.97 8.56 -8.12
C LYS A 176 -4.76 7.84 -7.52
N LEU A 177 -4.93 7.24 -6.34
CA LEU A 177 -3.85 6.49 -5.67
C LEU A 177 -3.43 5.26 -6.47
N HIS A 178 -4.39 4.58 -7.08
CA HIS A 178 -4.11 3.47 -7.99
C HIS A 178 -3.25 3.94 -9.19
N ASP A 179 -3.62 5.05 -9.82
CA ASP A 179 -2.90 5.61 -10.97
C ASP A 179 -1.46 6.02 -10.59
N GLU A 180 -1.30 6.69 -9.44
CA GLU A 180 0.01 7.09 -8.91
C GLU A 180 0.91 5.88 -8.61
N ASN A 181 0.35 4.82 -8.02
CA ASN A 181 1.08 3.59 -7.74
C ASN A 181 1.48 2.85 -9.02
N LEU A 182 0.58 2.75 -10.00
CA LEU A 182 0.88 2.14 -11.28
C LEU A 182 2.02 2.88 -11.98
N ALA A 183 1.93 4.21 -12.09
CA ALA A 183 2.97 5.03 -12.71
C ALA A 183 4.33 4.88 -12.02
N LEU A 184 4.36 4.83 -10.69
CA LEU A 184 5.60 4.64 -9.92
C LEU A 184 6.23 3.26 -10.18
N VAL A 185 5.42 2.19 -10.22
CA VAL A 185 5.90 0.84 -10.50
C VAL A 185 6.45 0.74 -11.93
N GLU A 186 5.74 1.33 -12.91
CA GLU A 186 6.18 1.37 -14.31
C GLU A 186 7.51 2.13 -14.47
N ASP A 187 7.63 3.31 -13.86
CA ASP A 187 8.86 4.13 -13.89
C ASP A 187 10.06 3.40 -13.28
N ARG A 188 9.85 2.73 -12.15
CA ARG A 188 10.91 1.97 -11.46
C ARG A 188 11.27 0.69 -12.20
N LEU A 189 10.31 0.02 -12.84
CA LEU A 189 10.59 -1.14 -13.68
C LEU A 189 11.42 -0.73 -14.90
N ARG A 190 11.03 0.36 -15.59
CA ARG A 190 11.81 0.94 -16.71
C ARG A 190 13.25 1.21 -16.30
N SER A 191 13.43 1.96 -15.22
CA SER A 191 14.76 2.29 -14.68
C SER A 191 15.57 1.04 -14.29
N THR A 192 14.91 -0.03 -13.85
CA THR A 192 15.57 -1.30 -13.51
C THR A 192 16.04 -2.02 -14.77
N VAL A 193 15.18 -2.12 -15.78
CA VAL A 193 15.49 -2.75 -17.07
C VAL A 193 16.63 -2.02 -17.77
N ASP A 194 16.60 -0.69 -17.80
CA ASP A 194 17.66 0.15 -18.38
C ASP A 194 19.02 -0.11 -17.72
N ARG A 195 19.04 -0.28 -16.38
CA ARG A 195 20.27 -0.57 -15.63
C ARG A 195 20.79 -1.99 -15.83
N LEU A 196 19.90 -2.95 -16.03
CA LEU A 196 20.30 -4.35 -16.26
C LEU A 196 20.69 -4.60 -17.71
N GLY A 197 20.14 -3.85 -18.67
CA GLY A 197 20.39 -4.03 -20.11
C GLY A 197 19.80 -5.33 -20.68
N THR A 198 18.83 -5.95 -20.01
CA THR A 198 18.46 -7.37 -20.22
C THR A 198 16.98 -7.64 -20.53
N ALA A 199 16.18 -6.65 -20.91
CA ALA A 199 14.79 -6.92 -21.32
C ALA A 199 14.22 -5.89 -22.29
N ASP A 200 13.33 -6.36 -23.14
CA ASP A 200 12.37 -5.51 -23.83
C ASP A 200 11.28 -5.11 -22.82
N LEU A 201 11.34 -3.85 -22.36
CA LEU A 201 10.37 -3.30 -21.41
C LEU A 201 8.94 -3.40 -21.96
N ASP A 202 8.74 -3.18 -23.25
CA ASP A 202 7.41 -3.19 -23.86
C ASP A 202 6.83 -4.62 -23.83
N LEU A 203 7.67 -5.62 -24.03
CA LEU A 203 7.29 -7.02 -23.86
C LEU A 203 6.89 -7.34 -22.41
N LEU A 204 7.65 -6.87 -21.41
CA LEU A 204 7.31 -7.06 -19.99
C LEU A 204 5.98 -6.40 -19.63
N MET A 205 5.78 -5.17 -20.08
CA MET A 205 4.54 -4.41 -19.87
C MET A 205 3.34 -5.09 -20.52
N SER A 206 3.49 -5.55 -21.77
CA SER A 206 2.46 -6.28 -22.50
C SER A 206 2.10 -7.59 -21.80
N ASN A 207 3.10 -8.38 -21.41
CA ASN A 207 2.90 -9.64 -20.69
C ASN A 207 2.16 -9.44 -19.35
N ALA A 208 2.53 -8.42 -18.57
CA ALA A 208 1.87 -8.13 -17.31
C ALA A 208 0.37 -7.81 -17.50
N ARG A 209 0.04 -7.01 -18.52
CA ARG A 209 -1.36 -6.68 -18.88
C ARG A 209 -2.12 -7.89 -19.37
N HIS A 210 -1.52 -8.71 -20.23
CA HIS A 210 -2.12 -9.94 -20.72
C HIS A 210 -2.43 -10.91 -19.58
N MET A 211 -1.47 -11.14 -18.68
CA MET A 211 -1.65 -12.02 -17.52
C MET A 211 -2.71 -11.48 -16.55
N ALA A 212 -2.76 -10.16 -16.33
CA ALA A 212 -3.78 -9.53 -15.51
C ALA A 212 -5.18 -9.70 -16.11
N ALA A 213 -5.32 -9.47 -17.41
CA ALA A 213 -6.57 -9.66 -18.16
C ALA A 213 -7.03 -11.13 -18.10
N GLN A 214 -6.12 -12.07 -18.35
CA GLN A 214 -6.40 -13.51 -18.30
C GLN A 214 -6.84 -13.98 -16.91
N SER A 215 -6.15 -13.53 -15.85
CA SER A 215 -6.50 -13.84 -14.46
C SER A 215 -7.88 -13.29 -14.09
N THR A 216 -8.14 -12.03 -14.43
CA THR A 216 -9.42 -11.35 -14.17
C THR A 216 -10.56 -11.99 -14.95
N LEU A 217 -10.33 -12.36 -16.22
CA LEU A 217 -11.29 -13.08 -17.06
C LEU A 217 -11.71 -14.40 -16.40
N ASN A 218 -10.75 -15.18 -15.90
CA ASN A 218 -11.01 -16.46 -15.24
C ASN A 218 -11.78 -16.28 -13.94
N TYR A 219 -11.46 -15.24 -13.15
CA TYR A 219 -12.23 -14.88 -11.97
C TYR A 219 -13.67 -14.48 -12.33
N CYS A 220 -13.85 -13.54 -13.24
CA CYS A 220 -15.17 -13.02 -13.59
C CYS A 220 -16.07 -14.09 -14.22
N LYS A 221 -15.53 -15.02 -15.01
CA LYS A 221 -16.30 -16.16 -15.55
C LYS A 221 -16.85 -17.04 -14.43
N ARG A 222 -16.02 -17.42 -13.45
CA ARG A 222 -16.46 -18.22 -12.29
C ARG A 222 -17.53 -17.51 -11.46
N GLU A 223 -17.41 -16.20 -11.26
CA GLU A 223 -18.42 -15.44 -10.52
C GLU A 223 -19.69 -15.20 -11.35
N LEU A 224 -19.59 -15.14 -12.69
CA LEU A 224 -20.77 -15.00 -13.56
C LEU A 224 -21.63 -16.26 -13.55
N ASP A 225 -21.04 -17.44 -13.37
CA ASP A 225 -21.81 -18.68 -13.17
C ASP A 225 -22.68 -18.62 -11.90
N ARG A 226 -22.25 -17.86 -10.89
CA ARG A 226 -22.97 -17.65 -9.63
C ARG A 226 -23.98 -16.50 -9.70
N ASP A 227 -23.68 -15.45 -10.45
CA ASP A 227 -24.60 -14.34 -10.73
C ASP A 227 -24.67 -14.06 -12.25
N PRO A 228 -25.47 -14.83 -13.01
CA PRO A 228 -25.59 -14.67 -14.46
C PRO A 228 -26.20 -13.33 -14.88
N SER A 229 -26.80 -12.59 -13.95
CA SER A 229 -27.46 -11.31 -14.21
C SER A 229 -26.50 -10.12 -14.16
N SER A 230 -25.32 -10.29 -13.55
CA SER A 230 -24.36 -9.21 -13.31
C SER A 230 -23.89 -8.55 -14.60
N ARG A 231 -24.29 -7.28 -14.78
CA ARG A 231 -23.83 -6.45 -15.92
C ARG A 231 -22.34 -6.11 -15.79
N TRP A 232 -21.87 -5.88 -14.57
CA TRP A 232 -20.47 -5.55 -14.31
C TRP A 232 -19.55 -6.70 -14.73
N LEU A 233 -19.86 -7.95 -14.33
CA LEU A 233 -19.06 -9.11 -14.71
C LEU A 233 -19.00 -9.30 -16.23
N LYS A 234 -20.13 -9.17 -16.93
CA LYS A 234 -20.19 -9.26 -18.41
C LYS A 234 -19.35 -8.17 -19.09
N GLN A 235 -19.42 -6.94 -18.59
CA GLN A 235 -18.64 -5.82 -19.12
C GLN A 235 -17.13 -6.02 -18.89
N THR A 236 -16.73 -6.43 -17.68
CA THR A 236 -15.33 -6.69 -17.34
C THR A 236 -14.76 -7.85 -18.16
N ILE A 237 -15.53 -8.92 -18.40
CA ILE A 237 -15.14 -10.02 -19.30
C ILE A 237 -14.82 -9.51 -20.70
N LYS A 238 -15.72 -8.69 -21.28
CA LYS A 238 -15.53 -8.11 -22.62
C LYS A 238 -14.27 -7.24 -22.67
N GLN A 239 -14.02 -6.45 -21.62
CA GLN A 239 -12.81 -5.63 -21.52
C GLN A 239 -11.55 -6.50 -21.44
N CYS A 240 -11.54 -7.54 -20.60
CA CYS A 240 -10.40 -8.46 -20.49
C CYS A 240 -10.07 -9.15 -21.82
N GLN A 241 -11.10 -9.59 -22.57
CA GLN A 241 -10.90 -10.19 -23.89
C GLN A 241 -10.23 -9.24 -24.87
N LYS A 242 -10.71 -7.98 -24.93
CA LYS A 242 -10.11 -6.93 -25.76
C LYS A 242 -8.65 -6.65 -25.36
N ASP A 243 -8.36 -6.57 -24.07
CA ASP A 243 -7.01 -6.29 -23.58
C ASP A 243 -6.06 -7.47 -23.85
N MET A 244 -6.55 -8.71 -23.79
CA MET A 244 -5.76 -9.89 -24.15
C MET A 244 -5.39 -9.91 -25.64
N GLU A 245 -6.30 -9.50 -26.52
CA GLU A 245 -6.05 -9.36 -27.97
C GLU A 245 -5.01 -8.24 -28.24
N LEU A 246 -5.16 -7.10 -27.58
CA LEU A 246 -4.25 -5.96 -27.73
C LEU A 246 -2.83 -6.24 -27.20
N HIS A 247 -2.71 -7.06 -26.17
CA HIS A 247 -1.45 -7.35 -25.47
C HIS A 247 -0.99 -8.80 -25.65
N ALA A 248 -1.34 -9.44 -26.77
CA ALA A 248 -0.93 -10.81 -27.03
C ALA A 248 0.62 -10.94 -27.04
N PRO A 249 1.20 -11.91 -26.31
CA PRO A 249 2.65 -12.12 -26.31
C PRO A 249 3.12 -12.50 -27.71
N GLY A 250 3.94 -11.64 -28.33
CA GLY A 250 4.52 -11.86 -29.66
C GLY A 250 4.13 -10.87 -30.75
N VAL A 251 3.27 -9.88 -30.48
CA VAL A 251 3.11 -8.72 -31.38
C VAL A 251 4.19 -7.71 -31.05
N ALA A 252 5.43 -7.98 -31.48
CA ALA A 252 6.41 -6.92 -31.64
C ALA A 252 5.77 -5.86 -32.55
N SER A 253 5.82 -4.59 -32.16
CA SER A 253 5.35 -3.49 -32.98
C SER A 253 6.17 -3.45 -34.27
N SER A 254 5.70 -4.12 -35.31
CA SER A 254 6.24 -4.06 -36.66
C SER A 254 5.76 -2.80 -37.40
N ASP A 255 5.65 -1.68 -36.70
CA ASP A 255 5.26 -0.38 -37.27
C ASP A 255 6.20 0.72 -36.73
N ALA A 256 7.48 0.59 -37.05
CA ALA A 256 8.33 1.73 -37.35
C ALA A 256 8.54 1.74 -38.87
N GLY A 257 7.46 2.01 -39.59
CA GLY A 257 7.45 2.11 -41.04
C GLY A 257 7.90 3.49 -41.50
N SER A 258 9.07 3.49 -42.15
CA SER A 258 9.50 4.33 -43.30
C SER A 258 9.62 5.85 -43.13
#